data_AF-A0A949YGW4-F1
#
_entry.id   AF-A0A949YGW4-F1
#
_cell.length_a   1.000
_cell.length_b   1.000
_cell.length_c   1.000
_cell.angle_alpha   90.00
_cell.angle_beta   90.00
_cell.angle_gamma   90.00
#
_symmetry.space_group_name_H-M   'P 1'
#
loop_
_entity.id
_entity.type
_entity.pdbx_description
1 polymer ?
#
loop_
_entity_poly.entity_id
_entity_poly.type
_entity_poly.pdbx_seq_one_letter_code
_entity_poly.pdbx_strand_id
1 'polypeptide(L)'
;MSADLEWPVRLSRRVPFSALAALLNITAARQVRGRRLLILCVLLALPIFFAILAHRFGDPYRLEDVEAVLIFGLIPQAFLPLAALLFSSGMVQDDVEEQTLTYLLIRPIPRWLIYLVKVAGTWLLISLLNALFTAAALVAVYWGTGVLAPDALFQRAGILAAILSLSLFAYTALFGGLSLL
;
A
#
# COMPACT_ATOMS: atom_id res chain seq x y z
N MET A 1 -51.93 32.33 10.14
CA MET A 1 -51.27 31.04 9.88
C MET A 1 -50.05 31.33 9.03
N SER A 2 -48.98 31.81 9.66
CA SER A 2 -47.70 32.14 9.02
C SER A 2 -46.90 30.85 8.84
N ALA A 3 -46.58 30.52 7.60
CA ALA A 3 -45.73 29.39 7.25
C ALA A 3 -44.30 29.69 7.72
N ASP A 4 -43.80 28.90 8.65
CA ASP A 4 -42.41 28.91 9.08
C ASP A 4 -41.55 28.42 7.91
N LEU A 5 -40.97 29.38 7.19
CA LEU A 5 -40.06 29.16 6.08
C LEU A 5 -38.72 28.68 6.67
N GLU A 6 -38.59 27.38 6.91
CA GLU A 6 -37.34 26.78 7.33
C GLU A 6 -36.27 27.03 6.26
N TRP A 7 -35.27 27.84 6.63
CA TRP A 7 -34.13 28.18 5.78
C TRP A 7 -33.44 26.92 5.25
N PRO A 8 -32.92 26.92 4.00
CA PRO A 8 -32.09 25.82 3.54
C PRO A 8 -30.85 25.73 4.44
N VAL A 9 -30.73 24.61 5.15
CA VAL A 9 -29.56 24.27 5.97
C VAL A 9 -28.31 24.48 5.10
N ARG A 10 -27.50 25.48 5.45
CA ARG A 10 -26.24 25.75 4.76
C ARG A 10 -25.30 24.57 5.04
N LEU A 11 -25.27 23.61 4.11
CA LEU A 11 -24.30 22.53 4.13
C LEU A 11 -22.90 23.16 4.11
N SER A 12 -22.22 23.12 5.25
CA SER A 12 -20.82 23.53 5.36
C SER A 12 -20.02 22.73 4.35
N ARG A 13 -19.53 23.40 3.31
CA ARG A 13 -18.76 22.83 2.20
C ARG A 13 -17.38 22.30 2.64
N ARG A 14 -17.04 22.43 3.93
CA ARG A 14 -15.77 21.98 4.49
C ARG A 14 -15.94 20.54 4.98
N VAL A 15 -15.29 19.62 4.28
CA VAL A 15 -15.18 18.23 4.72
C VAL A 15 -14.33 18.23 6.01
N PRO A 16 -14.87 17.79 7.16
CA PRO A 16 -14.11 17.76 8.39
C PRO A 16 -13.00 16.70 8.29
N PHE A 17 -11.80 17.05 8.74
CA PHE A 17 -10.63 16.16 8.70
C PHE A 17 -10.88 14.82 9.43
N SER A 18 -11.72 14.84 10.47
CA SER A 18 -12.17 13.64 11.18
C SER A 18 -12.97 12.66 10.30
N ALA A 19 -13.74 13.15 9.33
CA ALA A 19 -14.47 12.28 8.40
C ALA A 19 -13.52 11.61 7.39
N LEU A 20 -12.48 12.31 6.94
CA LEU A 20 -11.43 11.74 6.08
C LEU A 20 -10.61 10.67 6.83
N ALA A 21 -10.22 10.96 8.07
CA ALA A 21 -9.51 10.01 8.91
C ALA A 21 -10.36 8.76 9.23
N ALA A 22 -11.66 8.94 9.48
CA ALA A 22 -12.58 7.82 9.68
C ALA A 22 -12.70 6.94 8.42
N LEU A 23 -12.85 7.55 7.24
CA LEU A 23 -12.87 6.83 5.96
C LEU A 23 -11.57 6.06 5.70
N LEU A 24 -10.42 6.66 6.01
CA LEU A 24 -9.11 6.00 5.89
C LEU A 24 -9.02 4.81 6.83
N ASN A 25 -9.41 4.97 8.11
CA ASN A 25 -9.37 3.89 9.09
C ASN A 25 -10.30 2.73 8.72
N ILE A 26 -11.52 3.03 8.24
CA ILE A 26 -12.47 2.01 7.78
C ILE A 26 -11.92 1.26 6.56
N THR A 27 -11.34 1.98 5.60
CA THR A 27 -10.74 1.39 4.40
C THR A 27 -9.56 0.49 4.77
N ALA A 28 -8.67 0.96 5.65
CA ALA A 28 -7.52 0.19 6.12
C ALA A 28 -7.97 -1.06 6.89
N ALA A 29 -8.90 -0.92 7.84
CA ALA A 29 -9.42 -2.05 8.62
C ALA A 29 -10.08 -3.12 7.73
N ARG A 30 -10.76 -2.69 6.66
CA ARG A 30 -11.37 -3.60 5.68
C ARG A 30 -10.32 -4.32 4.84
N GLN A 31 -9.33 -3.59 4.34
CA GLN A 31 -8.23 -4.18 3.56
C GLN A 31 -7.41 -5.16 4.40
N VAL A 32 -7.31 -4.94 5.72
CA VAL A 32 -6.59 -5.84 6.64
C VAL A 32 -7.31 -7.18 6.86
N ARG A 33 -8.64 -7.25 6.71
CA ARG A 33 -9.44 -8.47 6.96
C ARG A 33 -9.65 -9.34 5.72
N GLY A 34 -9.16 -8.91 4.55
CA GLY A 34 -9.38 -9.60 3.29
C GLY A 34 -8.37 -10.72 3.00
N ARG A 35 -8.79 -11.74 2.25
CA ARG A 35 -7.87 -12.75 1.67
C ARG A 35 -6.76 -12.12 0.83
N ARG A 36 -7.01 -10.94 0.23
CA ARG A 36 -6.02 -10.15 -0.52
C ARG A 36 -4.79 -9.79 0.34
N LEU A 37 -4.95 -9.55 1.65
CA LEU A 37 -3.81 -9.29 2.55
C LEU A 37 -2.96 -10.53 2.74
N LEU A 38 -3.56 -11.72 2.90
CA LEU A 38 -2.80 -12.97 3.00
C LEU A 38 -1.96 -13.21 1.74
N ILE A 39 -2.55 -13.00 0.56
CA ILE A 39 -1.84 -13.12 -0.72
C ILE A 39 -0.68 -12.13 -0.78
N LEU A 40 -0.90 -10.88 -0.37
CA LEU A 40 0.16 -9.86 -0.34
C LEU A 40 1.26 -10.21 0.66
N CYS A 41 0.94 -10.69 1.86
CA CYS A 41 1.93 -11.13 2.83
C CYS A 41 2.74 -12.31 2.32
N VAL A 42 2.10 -13.29 1.67
CA VAL A 42 2.81 -14.42 1.05
C VAL A 42 3.71 -13.92 -0.07
N LEU A 43 3.20 -13.03 -0.93
CA LEU A 43 3.95 -12.41 -2.00
C LEU A 43 5.18 -11.67 -1.44
N LEU A 44 5.01 -10.75 -0.50
CA LEU A 44 6.13 -10.00 0.09
C LEU A 44 7.07 -10.86 0.96
N ALA A 45 6.65 -12.06 1.38
CA ALA A 45 7.52 -13.02 2.07
C ALA A 45 8.45 -13.79 1.12
N LEU A 46 8.14 -13.87 -0.19
CA LEU A 46 8.96 -14.61 -1.16
C LEU A 46 10.43 -14.12 -1.21
N PRO A 47 10.72 -12.81 -1.28
CA PRO A 47 12.10 -12.32 -1.27
C PRO A 47 12.88 -12.75 -0.04
N ILE A 48 12.24 -12.79 1.13
CA ILE A 48 12.84 -13.27 2.38
C ILE A 48 13.16 -14.77 2.25
N PHE A 49 12.20 -15.55 1.76
CA PHE A 49 12.38 -16.97 1.53
C PHE A 49 13.54 -17.26 0.56
N PHE A 50 13.64 -16.52 -0.56
CA PHE A 50 14.73 -16.65 -1.51
C PHE A 50 16.08 -16.23 -0.92
N ALA A 51 16.13 -15.18 -0.10
CA ALA A 51 17.36 -14.78 0.59
C ALA A 51 17.87 -15.89 1.53
N ILE A 52 16.97 -16.52 2.30
CA ILE A 52 17.31 -17.64 3.18
C ILE A 52 17.78 -18.84 2.35
N LEU A 53 17.12 -19.13 1.23
CA LEU A 53 17.49 -20.24 0.36
C LEU A 53 18.87 -20.02 -0.26
N ALA A 54 19.18 -18.79 -0.70
CA ALA A 54 20.49 -18.43 -1.22
C ALA A 54 21.60 -18.62 -0.18
N HIS A 55 21.35 -18.29 1.09
CA HIS A 55 22.30 -18.58 2.19
C HIS A 55 22.54 -20.08 2.43
N ARG A 56 21.52 -20.91 2.21
CA ARG A 56 21.60 -22.35 2.46
C ARG A 56 22.26 -23.13 1.33
N PHE A 57 22.10 -22.68 0.09
CA PHE A 57 22.48 -23.43 -1.11
C PHE A 57 23.51 -22.72 -1.99
N GLY A 58 23.74 -21.42 -1.79
CA GLY A 58 24.73 -20.65 -2.53
C GLY A 58 26.13 -20.90 -1.98
N ASP A 59 26.90 -21.76 -2.65
CA ASP A 59 28.32 -21.95 -2.36
C ASP A 59 29.16 -21.64 -3.61
N PRO A 60 29.95 -20.54 -3.63
CA PRO A 60 30.10 -19.52 -2.58
C PRO A 60 28.94 -18.51 -2.56
N TYR A 61 28.52 -18.09 -1.36
CA TYR A 61 27.51 -17.04 -1.18
C TYR A 61 28.08 -15.66 -1.55
N ARG A 62 27.48 -15.02 -2.56
CA ARG A 62 27.87 -13.69 -3.04
C ARG A 62 26.79 -12.67 -2.69
N LEU A 63 27.06 -11.88 -1.64
CA LEU A 63 26.14 -10.88 -1.11
C LEU A 63 25.66 -9.88 -2.17
N GLU A 64 26.60 -9.35 -2.98
CA GLU A 64 26.31 -8.33 -4.00
C GLU A 64 25.31 -8.84 -5.05
N ASP A 65 25.44 -10.10 -5.48
CA ASP A 65 24.57 -10.70 -6.48
C ASP A 65 23.15 -10.92 -5.93
N VAL A 66 23.07 -11.43 -4.69
CA VAL A 66 21.78 -11.67 -4.02
C VAL A 66 21.05 -10.36 -3.74
N GLU A 67 21.77 -9.33 -3.29
CA GLU A 67 21.20 -8.00 -3.07
C GLU A 67 20.72 -7.36 -4.38
N ALA A 68 21.54 -7.39 -5.43
CA ALA A 68 21.19 -6.85 -6.74
C ALA A 68 19.93 -7.52 -7.31
N VAL A 69 19.87 -8.86 -7.26
CA VAL A 69 18.74 -9.62 -7.80
C VAL A 69 17.48 -9.44 -6.98
N LEU A 70 17.54 -9.58 -5.64
CA LEU A 70 16.34 -9.55 -4.82
C LEU A 70 15.84 -8.13 -4.56
N ILE A 71 16.72 -7.22 -4.15
CA ILE A 71 16.33 -5.89 -3.66
C ILE A 71 16.13 -4.92 -4.81
N PHE A 72 17.04 -4.93 -5.79
CA PHE A 72 17.03 -3.95 -6.88
C PHE A 72 16.37 -4.48 -8.16
N GLY A 73 16.33 -5.79 -8.38
CA GLY A 73 15.59 -6.41 -9.47
C GLY A 73 14.17 -6.78 -9.04
N LEU A 74 14.08 -7.83 -8.23
CA LEU A 74 12.85 -8.57 -8.01
C LEU A 74 11.77 -7.73 -7.31
N ILE A 75 12.09 -7.10 -6.17
CA ILE A 75 11.13 -6.30 -5.39
C ILE A 75 10.48 -5.18 -6.24
N PRO A 76 11.24 -4.21 -6.80
CA PRO A 76 10.66 -3.10 -7.53
C PRO A 76 10.03 -3.50 -8.87
N GLN A 77 10.58 -4.48 -9.58
CA GLN A 77 10.10 -4.83 -10.92
C GLN A 77 8.89 -5.77 -10.92
N ALA A 78 8.79 -6.68 -9.95
CA ALA A 78 7.72 -7.68 -9.90
C ALA A 78 6.78 -7.46 -8.71
N PHE A 79 7.32 -7.40 -7.49
CA PHE A 79 6.49 -7.42 -6.29
C PHE A 79 5.69 -6.14 -6.09
N LEU A 80 6.30 -4.98 -6.30
CA LEU A 80 5.63 -3.68 -6.19
C LEU A 80 4.44 -3.52 -7.15
N PRO A 81 4.59 -3.72 -8.48
CA PRO A 81 3.47 -3.58 -9.40
C PRO A 81 2.40 -4.63 -9.15
N LEU A 82 2.75 -5.87 -8.78
CA LEU A 82 1.77 -6.90 -8.42
C LEU A 82 1.00 -6.54 -7.14
N ALA A 83 1.67 -6.02 -6.12
CA ALA A 83 1.04 -5.56 -4.88
C ALA A 83 0.06 -4.41 -5.13
N ALA A 84 0.50 -3.42 -5.91
CA ALA A 84 -0.36 -2.31 -6.31
C ALA A 84 -1.55 -2.78 -7.17
N LEU A 85 -1.31 -3.67 -8.13
CA LEU A 85 -2.38 -4.24 -8.97
C LEU A 85 -3.41 -4.98 -8.13
N LEU A 86 -2.98 -5.84 -7.21
CA LEU A 86 -3.86 -6.67 -6.38
C LEU A 86 -4.84 -5.85 -5.53
N PHE A 87 -4.43 -4.66 -5.09
CA PHE A 87 -5.22 -3.82 -4.19
C PHE A 87 -5.91 -2.64 -4.87
N SER A 88 -5.32 -2.08 -5.93
CA SER A 88 -5.84 -0.90 -6.60
C SER A 88 -6.73 -1.22 -7.80
N SER A 89 -6.59 -2.38 -8.45
CA SER A 89 -7.38 -2.72 -9.65
C SER A 89 -8.88 -2.87 -9.40
N GLY A 90 -9.27 -3.38 -8.24
CA GLY A 90 -10.68 -3.54 -7.84
C GLY A 90 -11.22 -2.40 -6.98
N MET A 91 -10.44 -1.34 -6.76
CA MET A 91 -10.70 -0.37 -5.70
C MET A 91 -12.04 0.36 -5.86
N VAL A 92 -12.47 0.64 -7.10
CA VAL A 92 -13.79 1.26 -7.37
C VAL A 92 -14.88 0.20 -7.46
N GLN A 93 -14.58 -0.94 -8.08
CA GLN A 93 -15.52 -2.07 -8.23
C GLN A 93 -16.02 -2.61 -6.89
N ASP A 94 -15.14 -2.68 -5.88
CA ASP A 94 -15.51 -3.11 -4.52
C ASP A 94 -16.64 -2.21 -3.92
N ASP A 95 -16.73 -0.92 -4.29
CA ASP A 95 -17.83 -0.04 -3.84
C ASP A 95 -19.12 -0.21 -4.66
N VAL A 96 -18.98 -0.61 -5.93
CA VAL A 96 -20.12 -0.90 -6.80
C VAL A 96 -20.82 -2.16 -6.31
N GLU A 97 -20.04 -3.22 -6.02
CA GLU A 97 -20.55 -4.50 -5.53
C GLU A 97 -21.25 -4.36 -4.18
N GLU A 98 -20.73 -3.53 -3.28
CA GLU A 98 -21.31 -3.30 -1.95
C GLU A 98 -22.40 -2.21 -1.91
N GLN A 99 -22.76 -1.61 -3.04
CA GLN A 99 -23.72 -0.49 -3.14
C GLN A 99 -23.35 0.76 -2.31
N THR A 100 -22.11 0.86 -1.84
CA THR A 100 -21.62 2.00 -1.07
C THR A 100 -21.40 3.21 -1.96
N LEU A 101 -21.13 3.00 -3.25
CA LEU A 101 -20.96 4.07 -4.23
C LEU A 101 -22.21 4.96 -4.30
N THR A 102 -23.41 4.37 -4.35
CA THR A 102 -24.68 5.10 -4.40
C THR A 102 -24.86 5.97 -3.15
N TYR A 103 -24.55 5.43 -1.97
CA TYR A 103 -24.62 6.18 -0.72
C TYR A 103 -23.64 7.36 -0.69
N LEU A 104 -22.41 7.15 -1.17
CA LEU A 104 -21.38 8.19 -1.22
C LEU A 104 -21.72 9.30 -2.22
N LEU A 105 -22.38 8.97 -3.34
CA LEU A 105 -22.79 9.93 -4.37
C LEU A 105 -23.94 10.84 -3.95
N ILE A 106 -24.78 10.41 -2.99
CA ILE A 106 -25.88 11.23 -2.46
C ILE A 106 -25.35 12.25 -1.43
N ARG A 107 -24.21 11.98 -0.78
CA ARG A 107 -23.54 12.98 0.07
C ARG A 107 -22.90 14.08 -0.79
N PRO A 108 -22.90 15.34 -0.32
CA PRO A 108 -22.28 16.46 -1.03
C PRO A 108 -20.74 16.43 -0.92
N ILE A 109 -20.12 15.29 -1.24
CA ILE A 109 -18.67 15.09 -1.25
C ILE A 109 -18.20 15.07 -2.71
N PRO A 110 -17.15 15.83 -3.08
CA PRO A 110 -16.62 15.79 -4.43
C PRO A 110 -16.04 14.40 -4.77
N ARG A 111 -16.39 13.87 -5.95
CA ARG A 111 -15.99 12.52 -6.40
C ARG A 111 -14.47 12.31 -6.44
N TRP A 112 -13.72 13.33 -6.85
CA TRP A 112 -12.25 13.28 -6.89
C TRP A 112 -11.64 13.08 -5.49
N LEU A 113 -12.27 13.61 -4.44
CA LEU A 113 -11.79 13.46 -3.08
C LEU A 113 -12.02 12.04 -2.55
N ILE A 114 -13.14 11.41 -2.93
CA ILE A 114 -13.40 10.00 -2.60
C ILE A 114 -12.29 9.13 -3.20
N TYR A 115 -11.97 9.34 -4.48
CA TYR A 115 -10.89 8.61 -5.15
C TYR A 115 -9.53 8.83 -4.47
N LEU A 116 -9.14 10.08 -4.20
CA LEU A 116 -7.87 10.39 -3.54
C LEU A 116 -7.73 9.73 -2.16
N VAL A 117 -8.79 9.73 -1.36
CA VAL A 117 -8.77 9.09 -0.03
C VAL A 117 -8.55 7.58 -0.14
N LYS A 118 -9.16 6.94 -1.15
CA LYS A 118 -8.98 5.49 -1.37
C LYS A 118 -7.59 5.16 -1.87
N VAL A 119 -7.05 5.93 -2.82
CA VAL A 119 -5.66 5.78 -3.26
C VAL A 119 -4.72 5.97 -2.08
N ALA A 120 -4.89 7.03 -1.29
CA ALA A 120 -4.05 7.31 -0.13
C ALA A 120 -4.13 6.19 0.93
N GLY A 121 -5.34 5.71 1.27
CA GLY A 121 -5.50 4.62 2.23
C GLY A 121 -4.84 3.32 1.77
N THR A 122 -5.02 2.98 0.49
CA THR A 122 -4.42 1.79 -0.13
C THR A 122 -2.90 1.90 -0.20
N TRP A 123 -2.38 3.05 -0.64
CA TRP A 123 -0.97 3.34 -0.69
C TRP A 123 -0.31 3.25 0.68
N LEU A 124 -0.90 3.87 1.71
CA LEU A 124 -0.35 3.84 3.07
C LEU A 124 -0.28 2.41 3.62
N LEU A 125 -1.33 1.61 3.42
CA LEU A 125 -1.35 0.22 3.88
C LEU A 125 -0.24 -0.61 3.20
N ILE A 126 -0.19 -0.58 1.87
CA ILE A 126 0.78 -1.37 1.10
C ILE A 126 2.20 -0.88 1.37
N SER A 127 2.39 0.44 1.50
CA SER A 127 3.69 1.03 1.84
C SER A 127 4.18 0.58 3.21
N LEU A 128 3.30 0.49 4.22
CA LEU A 128 3.69 0.03 5.56
C LEU A 128 4.12 -1.43 5.54
N LEU A 129 3.33 -2.30 4.89
CA LEU A 129 3.68 -3.71 4.73
C LEU A 129 4.97 -3.87 3.92
N ASN A 130 5.10 -3.17 2.80
CA ASN A 130 6.29 -3.21 1.98
C ASN A 130 7.54 -2.78 2.77
N ALA A 131 7.46 -1.73 3.58
CA ALA A 131 8.57 -1.30 4.43
C ALA A 131 9.00 -2.40 5.41
N LEU A 132 8.03 -3.03 6.09
CA LEU A 132 8.30 -4.11 7.04
C LEU A 132 8.97 -5.32 6.36
N PHE A 133 8.41 -5.79 5.24
CA PHE A 133 8.94 -6.95 4.52
C PHE A 133 10.26 -6.66 3.82
N THR A 134 10.47 -5.45 3.30
CA THR A 134 11.76 -5.03 2.72
C THR A 134 12.85 -4.99 3.80
N ALA A 135 12.54 -4.46 4.99
CA ALA A 135 13.46 -4.48 6.12
C ALA A 135 13.80 -5.91 6.53
N ALA A 136 12.81 -6.81 6.60
CA ALA A 136 13.04 -8.22 6.91
C ALA A 136 13.86 -8.93 5.81
N ALA A 137 13.65 -8.61 4.53
CA ALA A 137 14.43 -9.14 3.42
C ALA A 137 15.88 -8.66 3.48
N LEU A 138 16.12 -7.38 3.77
CA LEU A 138 17.47 -6.85 4.01
C LEU A 138 18.17 -7.58 5.15
N VAL A 139 17.49 -7.77 6.28
CA VAL A 139 18.06 -8.52 7.41
C VAL A 139 18.39 -9.95 6.99
N ALA A 140 17.54 -10.62 6.22
CA ALA A 140 17.79 -11.97 5.73
C ALA A 140 18.98 -12.05 4.75
N VAL A 141 19.12 -11.06 3.86
CA VAL A 141 20.25 -10.98 2.92
C VAL A 141 21.57 -10.77 3.66
N TYR A 142 21.61 -9.81 4.58
CA TYR A 142 22.85 -9.47 5.30
C TYR A 142 23.15 -10.42 6.47
N TRP A 143 22.23 -11.35 6.80
CA TRP A 143 22.38 -12.26 7.92
C TRP A 143 23.68 -13.06 7.85
N GLY A 144 24.45 -13.07 8.95
CA GLY A 144 25.67 -13.88 9.07
C GLY A 144 26.88 -13.39 8.25
N THR A 145 26.74 -12.32 7.46
CA THR A 145 27.86 -11.78 6.64
C THR A 145 28.82 -10.92 7.46
N GLY A 146 28.36 -10.31 8.56
CA GLY A 146 29.16 -9.41 9.40
C GLY A 146 29.56 -8.09 8.74
N VAL A 147 29.08 -7.82 7.52
CA VAL A 147 29.51 -6.68 6.69
C VAL A 147 28.91 -5.35 7.14
N LEU A 148 27.70 -5.36 7.70
CA LEU A 148 26.97 -4.14 8.03
C LEU A 148 26.62 -4.02 9.51
N ALA A 149 26.88 -2.84 10.07
CA ALA A 149 26.44 -2.49 11.41
C ALA A 149 24.91 -2.24 11.45
N PRO A 150 24.25 -2.48 12.60
CA PRO A 150 22.79 -2.38 12.70
C PRO A 150 22.23 -0.99 12.36
N ASP A 151 22.94 0.07 12.72
CA ASP A 151 22.61 1.47 12.40
C ASP A 151 22.59 1.73 10.89
N ALA A 152 23.61 1.24 10.17
CA ALA A 152 23.67 1.33 8.71
C ALA A 152 22.53 0.54 8.04
N LEU A 153 22.14 -0.61 8.59
CA LEU A 153 21.00 -1.39 8.10
C LEU A 153 19.68 -0.63 8.27
N PHE A 154 19.45 -0.02 9.43
CA PHE A 154 18.26 0.79 9.69
C PHE A 154 18.16 1.98 8.73
N GLN A 155 19.27 2.69 8.51
CA GLN A 155 19.30 3.81 7.57
C GLN A 155 19.00 3.36 6.13
N ARG A 156 19.62 2.26 5.67
CA ARG A 156 19.38 1.70 4.34
C ARG A 156 17.93 1.23 4.16
N ALA A 157 17.39 0.52 5.15
CA ALA A 157 16.00 0.08 5.13
C ALA A 157 15.03 1.26 5.04
N GLY A 158 15.29 2.34 5.77
CA GLY A 158 14.49 3.57 5.70
C GLY A 158 14.53 4.23 4.32
N ILE A 159 15.72 4.36 3.72
CA ILE A 159 15.88 4.94 2.38
C ILE A 159 15.16 4.07 1.32
N LEU A 160 15.37 2.76 1.35
CA LEU A 160 14.73 1.84 0.41
C LEU A 160 13.21 1.84 0.57
N ALA A 161 12.71 1.80 1.81
CA ALA A 161 11.28 1.89 2.09
C ALA A 161 10.68 3.19 1.53
N ALA A 162 11.35 4.33 1.67
CA ALA A 162 10.88 5.61 1.14
C ALA A 162 10.84 5.63 -0.40
N ILE A 163 11.89 5.15 -1.06
CA ILE A 163 11.95 5.07 -2.53
C ILE A 163 10.87 4.13 -3.07
N LEU A 164 10.75 2.94 -2.49
CA LEU A 164 9.76 1.95 -2.91
C LEU A 164 8.33 2.42 -2.62
N SER A 165 8.12 3.16 -1.53
CA SER A 165 6.83 3.79 -1.24
C SER A 165 6.42 4.80 -2.32
N LEU A 166 7.37 5.57 -2.84
CA LEU A 166 7.11 6.51 -3.94
C LEU A 166 6.74 5.77 -5.23
N SER A 167 7.44 4.68 -5.55
CA SER A 167 7.10 3.81 -6.68
C SER A 167 5.70 3.19 -6.51
N LEU A 168 5.36 2.71 -5.30
CA LEU A 168 4.04 2.19 -4.99
C LEU A 168 2.95 3.25 -5.16
N PHE A 169 3.20 4.51 -4.79
CA PHE A 169 2.25 5.59 -5.03
C PHE A 169 1.93 5.74 -6.52
N ALA A 170 2.96 5.72 -7.37
CA ALA A 170 2.77 5.80 -8.82
C ALA A 170 1.95 4.61 -9.36
N TYR A 171 2.29 3.37 -8.96
CA TYR A 171 1.57 2.18 -9.40
C TYR A 171 0.13 2.13 -8.88
N THR A 172 -0.10 2.48 -7.62
CA THR A 172 -1.46 2.50 -7.03
C THR A 172 -2.34 3.56 -7.67
N ALA A 173 -1.80 4.74 -7.99
CA ALA A 173 -2.52 5.76 -8.74
C ALA A 173 -2.86 5.31 -10.17
N LEU A 174 -1.93 4.61 -10.84
CA LEU A 174 -2.14 4.09 -12.20
C LEU A 174 -3.20 2.99 -12.22
N PHE A 175 -3.06 1.94 -11.41
CA PHE A 175 -4.03 0.84 -11.36
C PHE A 175 -5.37 1.27 -10.78
N GLY A 176 -5.37 2.19 -9.82
CA GLY A 176 -6.59 2.83 -9.32
C GLY A 176 -7.30 3.61 -10.42
N GLY A 177 -6.55 4.29 -11.29
CA GLY A 177 -7.11 5.03 -12.43
C GLY A 177 -7.72 4.08 -13.45
N LEU A 178 -7.05 2.95 -13.72
CA LEU A 178 -7.59 1.90 -14.58
C LEU A 178 -8.89 1.29 -14.02
N SER A 179 -9.05 1.23 -12.69
CA SER A 179 -10.30 0.73 -12.08
C SER A 179 -11.54 1.62 -12.32
N LEU A 180 -11.35 2.83 -12.86
CA LEU A 180 -12.45 3.73 -13.23
C LEU A 180 -12.96 3.52 -14.67
N LEU A 181 -12.19 2.81 -15.51
CA LEU A 181 -12.53 2.51 -16.90
C LEU A 181 -13.37 1.24 -17.00
#